data_AF-A0A2W6RKU1-F1
#
_entry.id   AF-A0A2W6RKU1-F1
#
_cell.length_a   1.000
_cell.length_b   1.000
_cell.length_c   1.000
_cell.angle_alpha   90.00
_cell.angle_beta   90.00
_cell.angle_gamma   90.00
#
_symmetry.space_group_name_H-M   'P 1'
#
loop_
_entity.id
_entity.type
_entity.pdbx_description
1 polymer ?
#
loop_
_entity_poly.entity_id
_entity_poly.type
_entity_poly.pdbx_seq_one_letter_code
_entity_poly.pdbx_strand_id
1 'polypeptide(L)'
;MTALYTDRLSVRPGETFQVHASAKGLCQLEIARVGRNRVVVQTHVDIATAEHPIPTAADAEGCGWPSCLTVTVGDWASGYYDLLLTAADGQSARHFVCVRPAKGQTGSRAAIVLATNTYHSYNWWGGANAYSDVTSLMTGRKSFADAMDDAIGVLSTQRPFIPLIVGAPDDAPRLINLRKRGFEEQPFAADYDWMIANGCSPYDGSAGFLNKWEHRFVEWAEGEGYALDYHTDYDLDAEDDVLKDYSCALFVGHSEYWSGRERDQIERFVDAGGGLAILSGNTCFWKVRWDDDGKTYVCRKWRGFDAAEDRNDPANATHLWSHPNFARPEAELTGLSFVFGGYHRLGMCASRGQAGFTIYDDRHWALEGSDLFYGDVIGDQVPLVGYESDGCRFQFDDNGLPRATPMVGVPENLEIIGLVPCAFGEEAGRGYAPVIPPEKLDVIAKVVYGDDTPESQAKILKGHAILASFKRGEGEVFNAGTTEWAHGLAAGDPYIARITRNVLTRFGVEPEKTS
;
A
#
# COMPACT_ATOMS: atom_id res chain seq x y z
N MET A 1 16.54 -18.74 -14.61
CA MET A 1 15.42 -17.77 -14.71
C MET A 1 16.04 -16.40 -14.71
N THR A 2 15.70 -15.55 -15.68
CA THR A 2 16.18 -14.16 -15.70
C THR A 2 15.57 -13.40 -14.53
N ALA A 3 16.40 -12.78 -13.70
CA ALA A 3 15.98 -11.96 -12.56
C ALA A 3 17.04 -10.91 -12.21
N LEU A 4 16.63 -9.79 -11.63
CA LEU A 4 17.53 -8.75 -11.14
C LEU A 4 17.01 -8.05 -9.87
N TYR A 5 17.93 -7.44 -9.15
CA TYR A 5 17.67 -6.51 -8.04
C TYR A 5 18.77 -5.46 -7.94
N THR A 6 18.54 -4.41 -7.15
CA THR A 6 19.53 -3.38 -6.85
C THR A 6 19.99 -3.42 -5.38
N ASP A 7 21.18 -2.88 -5.09
CA ASP A 7 21.69 -2.81 -3.70
C ASP A 7 20.85 -1.89 -2.81
N ARG A 8 20.14 -0.93 -3.42
CA ARG A 8 19.24 0.04 -2.78
C ARG A 8 18.06 0.37 -3.70
N LEU A 9 16.94 0.79 -3.11
CA LEU A 9 15.73 1.18 -3.85
C LEU A 9 15.56 2.69 -4.00
N SER A 10 16.44 3.50 -3.41
CA SER A 10 16.33 4.95 -3.45
C SER A 10 17.70 5.62 -3.60
N VAL A 11 17.76 6.66 -4.43
CA VAL A 11 18.98 7.40 -4.81
C VAL A 11 18.65 8.86 -5.13
N ARG A 12 19.66 9.73 -5.07
CA ARG A 12 19.60 11.11 -5.54
C ARG A 12 20.38 11.31 -6.84
N PRO A 13 20.13 12.39 -7.59
CA PRO A 13 21.01 12.84 -8.66
C PRO A 13 22.48 12.85 -8.24
N GLY A 14 23.35 12.25 -9.05
CA GLY A 14 24.79 12.08 -8.80
C GLY A 14 25.18 10.88 -7.94
N GLU A 15 24.23 10.20 -7.29
CA GLU A 15 24.51 8.96 -6.55
C GLU A 15 24.56 7.75 -7.49
N THR A 16 24.99 6.61 -6.96
CA THR A 16 25.11 5.36 -7.71
C THR A 16 24.36 4.23 -7.05
N PHE A 17 23.87 3.29 -7.84
CA PHE A 17 23.37 2.00 -7.38
C PHE A 17 24.00 0.87 -8.21
N GLN A 18 24.04 -0.33 -7.63
CA GLN A 18 24.54 -1.55 -8.26
C GLN A 18 23.37 -2.41 -8.72
N VAL A 19 23.52 -3.03 -9.88
CA VAL A 19 22.57 -4.01 -10.43
C VAL A 19 23.17 -5.39 -10.28
N HIS A 20 22.41 -6.27 -9.66
CA HIS A 20 22.72 -7.69 -9.48
C HIS A 20 21.73 -8.50 -10.32
N ALA A 21 22.22 -9.38 -11.18
CA ALA A 21 21.34 -10.13 -12.10
C ALA A 21 21.81 -11.56 -12.31
N SER A 22 20.84 -12.48 -12.39
CA SER A 22 21.04 -13.86 -12.85
C SER A 22 20.36 -13.99 -14.20
N ALA A 23 21.14 -14.12 -15.27
CA ALA A 23 20.65 -14.18 -16.64
C ALA A 23 21.68 -14.80 -17.59
N LYS A 24 21.20 -15.42 -18.67
CA LYS A 24 22.04 -16.12 -19.64
C LYS A 24 22.59 -15.18 -20.70
N GLY A 25 23.92 -15.10 -20.80
CA GLY A 25 24.61 -14.40 -21.88
C GLY A 25 24.70 -12.89 -21.67
N LEU A 26 24.82 -12.14 -22.77
CA LEU A 26 24.82 -10.68 -22.74
C LEU A 26 23.38 -10.17 -22.60
N CYS A 27 23.19 -9.18 -21.74
CA CYS A 27 21.89 -8.56 -21.52
C CYS A 27 21.90 -7.09 -21.92
N GLN A 28 20.70 -6.57 -22.18
CA GLN A 28 20.41 -5.14 -22.28
C GLN A 28 19.59 -4.72 -21.06
N LEU A 29 19.95 -3.60 -20.43
CA LEU A 29 19.16 -2.95 -19.39
C LEU A 29 18.65 -1.61 -19.91
N GLU A 30 17.34 -1.42 -19.87
CA GLU A 30 16.69 -0.15 -20.12
C GLU A 30 16.21 0.45 -18.80
N ILE A 31 16.52 1.73 -18.57
CA ILE A 31 16.10 2.47 -17.37
C ILE A 31 15.18 3.60 -17.83
N ALA A 32 13.96 3.62 -17.32
CA ALA A 32 12.95 4.59 -17.73
C ALA A 32 12.22 5.22 -16.52
N ARG A 33 12.08 6.54 -16.51
CA ARG A 33 11.15 7.21 -15.60
C ARG A 33 9.73 6.83 -16.02
N VAL A 34 8.92 6.41 -15.07
CA VAL A 34 7.52 6.08 -15.31
C VAL A 34 6.62 7.02 -14.52
N GLY A 35 5.79 7.76 -15.25
CA GLY A 35 4.66 8.52 -14.74
C GLY A 35 3.52 8.44 -15.75
N ARG A 36 2.92 9.57 -16.13
CA ARG A 36 1.98 9.62 -17.27
C ARG A 36 2.61 9.12 -18.57
N ASN A 37 3.90 9.40 -18.74
CA ASN A 37 4.68 8.88 -19.86
C ASN A 37 5.82 8.02 -19.33
N ARG A 38 6.20 7.02 -20.14
CA ARG A 38 7.42 6.25 -19.93
C ARG A 38 8.56 6.87 -20.75
N VAL A 39 9.58 7.38 -20.07
CA VAL A 39 10.71 8.07 -20.70
C VAL A 39 12.00 7.31 -20.39
N VAL A 40 12.59 6.68 -21.40
CA VAL A 40 13.90 6.02 -21.27
C VAL A 40 14.96 7.08 -21.06
N VAL A 41 15.66 7.01 -19.92
CA VAL A 41 16.73 7.95 -19.56
C VAL A 41 18.11 7.37 -19.82
N GLN A 42 18.24 6.05 -19.80
CA GLN A 42 19.51 5.37 -20.03
C GLN A 42 19.30 3.95 -20.56
N THR A 43 20.22 3.50 -21.41
CA THR A 43 20.29 2.12 -21.91
C THR A 43 21.71 1.62 -21.80
N HIS A 44 21.86 0.42 -21.26
CA HIS A 44 23.12 -0.31 -21.21
C HIS A 44 22.99 -1.57 -22.05
N VAL A 45 23.94 -1.80 -22.95
CA VAL A 45 24.01 -2.98 -23.82
C VAL A 45 25.24 -3.81 -23.45
N ASP A 46 25.27 -5.05 -23.92
CA ASP A 46 26.39 -5.98 -23.73
C ASP A 46 26.80 -6.16 -22.25
N ILE A 47 25.82 -6.11 -21.34
CA ILE A 47 26.04 -6.35 -19.91
C ILE A 47 26.36 -7.84 -19.75
N ALA A 48 27.57 -8.14 -19.32
CA ALA A 48 27.97 -9.50 -19.01
C ALA A 48 27.26 -9.97 -17.73
N THR A 49 26.34 -10.92 -17.86
CA THR A 49 25.70 -11.61 -16.74
C THR A 49 26.05 -13.09 -16.76
N ALA A 50 25.86 -13.76 -15.61
CA ALA A 50 25.94 -15.20 -15.50
C ALA A 50 24.66 -15.75 -14.87
N GLU A 51 24.40 -17.04 -15.09
CA GLU A 51 23.37 -17.74 -14.33
C GLU A 51 23.90 -18.03 -12.92
N HIS A 52 23.20 -17.49 -11.93
CA HIS A 52 23.47 -17.73 -10.53
C HIS A 52 22.34 -18.57 -9.91
N PRO A 53 22.67 -19.55 -9.03
CA PRO A 53 21.65 -20.29 -8.30
C PRO A 53 20.86 -19.35 -7.38
N ILE A 54 19.60 -19.69 -7.11
CA ILE A 54 18.79 -19.04 -6.08
C ILE A 54 19.14 -19.71 -4.74
N PRO A 55 19.72 -19.00 -3.77
CA PRO A 55 19.98 -19.57 -2.44
C PRO A 55 18.68 -20.04 -1.75
N THR A 56 18.77 -21.08 -0.92
CA THR A 56 17.60 -21.63 -0.21
C THR A 56 16.94 -20.62 0.74
N ALA A 57 17.72 -19.71 1.32
CA ALA A 57 17.26 -18.66 2.23
C ALA A 57 17.28 -17.28 1.57
N ALA A 58 17.10 -17.19 0.24
CA ALA A 58 17.21 -15.92 -0.47
C ALA A 58 16.17 -14.89 -0.04
N ASP A 59 15.04 -15.33 0.53
CA ASP A 59 14.02 -14.49 1.12
C ASP A 59 14.47 -13.78 2.41
N ALA A 60 15.27 -14.44 3.24
CA ALA A 60 15.76 -13.93 4.53
C ALA A 60 17.18 -13.34 4.46
N GLU A 61 18.08 -13.95 3.68
CA GLU A 61 19.51 -13.62 3.62
C GLU A 61 19.91 -12.94 2.31
N GLY A 62 19.02 -12.90 1.32
CA GLY A 62 19.28 -12.31 0.01
C GLY A 62 19.99 -13.26 -0.95
N CYS A 63 20.17 -12.81 -2.19
CA CYS A 63 20.73 -13.65 -3.26
C CYS A 63 22.26 -13.76 -3.21
N GLY A 64 22.96 -12.73 -2.72
CA GLY A 64 24.42 -12.67 -2.75
C GLY A 64 25.03 -12.73 -4.16
N TRP A 65 24.27 -12.39 -5.20
CA TRP A 65 24.78 -12.38 -6.57
C TRP A 65 25.79 -11.25 -6.75
N PRO A 66 26.84 -11.41 -7.58
CA PRO A 66 27.76 -10.31 -7.87
C PRO A 66 27.07 -9.19 -8.65
N SER A 67 27.49 -7.95 -8.43
CA SER A 67 27.07 -6.82 -9.25
C SER A 67 27.57 -7.01 -10.68
N CYS A 68 26.69 -6.90 -11.67
CA CYS A 68 27.03 -6.93 -13.10
C CYS A 68 27.17 -5.53 -13.71
N LEU A 69 26.63 -4.50 -13.05
CA LEU A 69 26.66 -3.12 -13.52
C LEU A 69 26.56 -2.14 -12.35
N THR A 70 27.29 -1.02 -12.42
CA THR A 70 27.08 0.15 -11.57
C THR A 70 26.52 1.28 -12.41
N VAL A 71 25.41 1.86 -11.98
CA VAL A 71 24.73 2.97 -12.65
C VAL A 71 24.94 4.24 -11.85
N THR A 72 25.28 5.34 -12.52
CA THR A 72 25.32 6.69 -11.93
C THR A 72 24.08 7.44 -12.35
N VAL A 73 23.33 7.94 -11.39
CA VAL A 73 22.13 8.75 -11.61
C VAL A 73 22.57 10.12 -12.11
N GLY A 74 22.11 10.52 -13.29
CA GLY A 74 22.38 11.84 -13.85
C GLY A 74 21.58 12.95 -13.17
N ASP A 75 21.17 13.94 -13.95
CA ASP A 75 20.21 15.00 -13.59
C ASP A 75 18.74 14.52 -13.67
N TRP A 76 18.51 13.26 -13.31
CA TRP A 76 17.20 12.62 -13.39
C TRP A 76 16.19 13.33 -12.48
N ALA A 77 15.00 13.60 -13.01
CA ALA A 77 13.90 14.13 -12.23
C ALA A 77 13.48 13.15 -11.12
N SER A 78 12.82 13.66 -10.08
CA SER A 78 12.23 12.77 -9.08
C SER A 78 11.16 11.87 -9.71
N GLY A 79 11.12 10.60 -9.32
CA GLY A 79 10.21 9.63 -9.92
C GLY A 79 10.50 8.17 -9.58
N TYR A 80 9.58 7.31 -9.98
CA TYR A 80 9.79 5.87 -10.08
C TYR A 80 10.52 5.54 -11.39
N TYR A 81 11.62 4.81 -11.32
CA TYR A 81 12.40 4.39 -12.48
C TYR A 81 12.34 2.87 -12.65
N ASP A 82 11.70 2.44 -13.72
CA ASP A 82 11.61 1.05 -14.16
C ASP A 82 12.94 0.58 -14.75
N LEU A 83 13.43 -0.56 -14.28
CA LEU A 83 14.63 -1.24 -14.78
C LEU A 83 14.19 -2.51 -15.51
N LEU A 84 14.22 -2.49 -16.84
CA LEU A 84 13.88 -3.64 -17.69
C LEU A 84 15.15 -4.31 -18.23
N LEU A 85 15.49 -5.47 -17.69
CA LEU A 85 16.57 -6.31 -18.19
C LEU A 85 16.03 -7.29 -19.23
N THR A 86 16.64 -7.35 -20.41
CA THR A 86 16.33 -8.32 -21.46
C THR A 86 17.58 -9.17 -21.75
N ALA A 87 17.45 -10.49 -21.61
CA ALA A 87 18.50 -11.45 -21.88
C ALA A 87 18.54 -11.84 -23.38
N ALA A 88 19.65 -12.42 -23.82
CA ALA A 88 19.87 -12.81 -25.22
C ALA A 88 18.85 -13.86 -25.74
N ASP A 89 18.23 -14.63 -24.85
CA ASP A 89 17.19 -15.61 -25.19
C ASP A 89 15.76 -15.01 -25.21
N GLY A 90 15.64 -13.69 -25.01
CA GLY A 90 14.38 -12.97 -25.00
C GLY A 90 13.64 -12.96 -23.66
N GLN A 91 14.14 -13.68 -22.64
CA GLN A 91 13.58 -13.56 -21.29
C GLN A 91 13.85 -12.16 -20.73
N SER A 92 12.90 -11.61 -19.99
CA SER A 92 13.06 -10.32 -19.34
C SER A 92 12.72 -10.39 -17.85
N ALA A 93 13.28 -9.45 -17.10
CA ALA A 93 12.98 -9.24 -15.70
C ALA A 93 12.93 -7.73 -15.40
N ARG A 94 12.14 -7.37 -14.39
CA ARG A 94 11.96 -5.99 -13.95
C ARG A 94 12.40 -5.80 -12.52
N HIS A 95 12.85 -4.59 -12.23
CA HIS A 95 13.06 -4.04 -10.89
C HIS A 95 12.83 -2.54 -10.96
N PHE A 96 13.08 -1.81 -9.88
CA PHE A 96 12.98 -0.36 -9.90
C PHE A 96 13.98 0.30 -8.98
N VAL A 97 14.15 1.60 -9.19
CA VAL A 97 14.76 2.51 -8.23
C VAL A 97 13.92 3.78 -8.16
N CYS A 98 13.76 4.33 -6.96
CA CYS A 98 13.18 5.65 -6.74
C CYS A 98 14.30 6.70 -6.86
N VAL A 99 14.08 7.72 -7.68
CA VAL A 99 14.95 8.90 -7.70
C VAL A 99 14.26 9.98 -6.89
N ARG A 100 14.92 10.41 -5.83
CA ARG A 100 14.48 11.52 -4.98
C ARG A 100 14.98 12.85 -5.53
N PRO A 101 14.47 13.98 -5.07
CA PRO A 101 15.05 15.29 -5.37
C PRO A 101 16.52 15.38 -4.96
N ALA A 102 17.24 16.37 -5.51
CA ALA A 102 18.57 16.69 -5.00
C ALA A 102 18.49 17.16 -3.53
N LYS A 103 19.56 16.93 -2.76
CA LYS A 103 19.57 17.24 -1.33
C LYS A 103 19.31 18.73 -1.07
N GLY A 104 18.34 19.04 -0.22
CA GLY A 104 17.95 20.41 0.11
C GLY A 104 17.18 21.14 -1.00
N GLN A 105 16.68 20.41 -1.99
CA GLN A 105 15.80 20.92 -3.04
C GLN A 105 14.48 20.14 -2.99
N THR A 106 13.39 20.81 -3.34
CA THR A 106 12.12 20.17 -3.69
C THR A 106 11.76 20.59 -5.11
N GLY A 107 11.31 19.63 -5.92
CA GLY A 107 10.75 19.87 -7.25
C GLY A 107 9.26 20.19 -7.19
N SER A 108 8.60 19.87 -6.07
CA SER A 108 7.16 20.05 -5.87
C SER A 108 6.82 20.46 -4.43
N ARG A 109 5.57 20.87 -4.24
CA ARG A 109 4.91 21.05 -2.94
C ARG A 109 4.36 19.73 -2.38
N ALA A 110 4.23 18.70 -3.23
CA ALA A 110 3.71 17.39 -2.89
C ALA A 110 4.79 16.31 -2.95
N ALA A 111 4.88 15.51 -1.88
CA ALA A 111 5.67 14.29 -1.82
C ALA A 111 4.73 13.07 -1.86
N ILE A 112 4.88 12.21 -2.87
CA ILE A 112 4.29 10.87 -2.85
C ILE A 112 5.28 9.90 -2.19
N VAL A 113 4.81 9.17 -1.19
CA VAL A 113 5.59 8.13 -0.51
C VAL A 113 5.19 6.80 -1.13
N LEU A 114 6.16 6.17 -1.79
CA LEU A 114 5.99 4.86 -2.40
C LEU A 114 5.91 3.79 -1.32
N ALA A 115 4.87 2.95 -1.37
CA ALA A 115 4.56 1.91 -0.38
C ALA A 115 5.51 0.68 -0.44
N THR A 116 6.82 0.94 -0.56
CA THR A 116 7.90 -0.04 -0.65
C THR A 116 7.98 -1.03 0.52
N ASN A 117 7.62 -0.65 1.74
CA ASN A 117 7.48 -1.56 2.87
C ASN A 117 6.40 -2.60 2.57
N THR A 118 5.25 -2.18 2.02
CA THR A 118 4.21 -3.11 1.53
C THR A 118 4.75 -4.01 0.43
N TYR A 119 5.55 -3.47 -0.51
CA TYR A 119 6.15 -4.27 -1.57
C TYR A 119 7.04 -5.37 -0.98
N HIS A 120 7.88 -5.06 0.01
CA HIS A 120 8.72 -6.05 0.71
C HIS A 120 7.89 -7.08 1.48
N SER A 121 6.84 -6.65 2.18
CA SER A 121 5.96 -7.52 2.95
C SER A 121 5.24 -8.57 2.11
N TYR A 122 4.85 -8.22 0.87
CA TYR A 122 4.17 -9.13 -0.05
C TYR A 122 5.12 -9.89 -1.00
N ASN A 123 6.38 -9.45 -1.13
CA ASN A 123 7.37 -10.09 -1.98
C ASN A 123 7.78 -11.47 -1.45
N TRP A 124 7.32 -12.53 -2.13
CA TRP A 124 7.68 -13.90 -1.81
C TRP A 124 8.84 -14.45 -2.62
N TRP A 125 9.47 -13.64 -3.48
CA TRP A 125 10.62 -14.09 -4.27
C TRP A 125 11.69 -14.70 -3.35
N GLY A 126 12.09 -15.94 -3.63
CA GLY A 126 13.03 -16.69 -2.79
C GLY A 126 12.38 -17.71 -1.84
N GLY A 127 11.06 -17.69 -1.64
CA GLY A 127 10.38 -18.71 -0.83
C GLY A 127 9.14 -18.20 -0.13
N ALA A 128 9.34 -17.24 0.77
CA ALA A 128 8.35 -16.70 1.68
C ALA A 128 8.29 -15.17 1.66
N ASN A 129 7.19 -14.65 2.22
CA ASN A 129 6.95 -13.23 2.48
C ASN A 129 6.58 -13.02 3.96
N ALA A 130 6.11 -11.84 4.34
CA ALA A 130 5.73 -11.54 5.73
C ALA A 130 4.44 -12.26 6.19
N TYR A 131 3.69 -12.85 5.26
CA TYR A 131 2.43 -13.54 5.53
C TYR A 131 2.57 -15.05 5.60
N SER A 132 3.47 -15.64 4.80
CA SER A 132 3.47 -17.09 4.58
C SER A 132 4.76 -17.63 3.93
N ASP A 133 5.03 -18.91 4.19
CA ASP A 133 5.83 -19.78 3.32
C ASP A 133 5.05 -20.07 2.02
N VAL A 134 5.10 -19.12 1.09
CA VAL A 134 4.32 -19.12 -0.16
C VAL A 134 4.69 -20.30 -1.05
N THR A 135 5.98 -20.66 -1.13
CA THR A 135 6.40 -21.78 -1.98
C THR A 135 5.83 -23.11 -1.48
N SER A 136 5.87 -23.38 -0.17
CA SER A 136 5.28 -24.59 0.37
C SER A 136 3.75 -24.60 0.26
N LEU A 137 3.11 -23.43 0.37
CA LEU A 137 1.68 -23.27 0.12
C LEU A 137 1.33 -23.61 -1.33
N MET A 138 1.98 -22.96 -2.29
CA MET A 138 1.68 -23.11 -3.73
C MET A 138 2.01 -24.51 -4.26
N THR A 139 2.96 -25.21 -3.65
CA THR A 139 3.29 -26.61 -3.99
C THR A 139 2.42 -27.64 -3.25
N GLY A 140 1.50 -27.20 -2.38
CA GLY A 140 0.63 -28.08 -1.59
C GLY A 140 1.37 -28.89 -0.52
N ARG A 141 2.59 -28.52 -0.16
CA ARG A 141 3.37 -29.19 0.90
C ARG A 141 2.89 -28.81 2.30
N LYS A 142 2.33 -27.62 2.45
CA LYS A 142 1.74 -27.12 3.69
C LYS A 142 0.29 -26.71 3.44
N SER A 143 -0.54 -26.85 4.48
CA SER A 143 -1.85 -26.21 4.47
C SER A 143 -1.68 -24.68 4.52
N PHE A 144 -2.74 -23.95 4.20
CA PHE A 144 -2.72 -22.49 4.29
C PHE A 144 -2.42 -22.00 5.72
N ALA A 145 -3.00 -22.64 6.74
CA ALA A 145 -2.74 -22.29 8.14
C ALA A 145 -1.29 -22.55 8.55
N ASP A 146 -0.75 -23.74 8.24
CA ASP A 146 0.64 -24.08 8.56
C ASP A 146 1.62 -23.16 7.83
N ALA A 147 1.34 -22.84 6.57
CA ALA A 147 2.18 -21.95 5.78
C ALA A 147 2.18 -20.52 6.34
N MET A 148 1.07 -20.04 6.92
CA MET A 148 1.05 -18.73 7.59
C MET A 148 1.83 -18.74 8.90
N ASP A 149 1.68 -19.79 9.70
CA ASP A 149 2.37 -19.91 10.98
C ASP A 149 3.90 -19.96 10.80
N ASP A 150 4.35 -20.45 9.65
CA ASP A 150 5.76 -20.51 9.24
C ASP A 150 6.27 -19.27 8.48
N ALA A 151 5.55 -18.14 8.52
CA ALA A 151 6.08 -16.88 7.99
C ALA A 151 7.41 -16.50 8.68
N ILE A 152 8.42 -16.12 7.89
CA ILE A 152 9.81 -15.98 8.36
C ILE A 152 10.00 -14.72 9.24
N GLY A 153 9.21 -13.68 9.00
CA GLY A 153 9.17 -12.45 9.81
C GLY A 153 10.43 -11.56 9.72
N VAL A 154 11.48 -12.01 9.04
CA VAL A 154 12.70 -11.27 8.72
C VAL A 154 13.01 -11.52 7.25
N LEU A 155 13.08 -10.46 6.45
CA LEU A 155 13.20 -10.50 5.00
C LEU A 155 14.42 -9.71 4.55
N SER A 156 15.08 -10.15 3.48
CA SER A 156 16.14 -9.39 2.83
C SER A 156 15.57 -8.46 1.76
N THR A 157 16.16 -7.28 1.61
CA THR A 157 15.96 -6.42 0.43
C THR A 157 16.88 -6.77 -0.72
N GLN A 158 17.91 -7.58 -0.48
CA GLN A 158 18.94 -7.95 -1.45
C GLN A 158 18.48 -9.14 -2.32
N ARG A 159 17.26 -9.01 -2.85
CA ARG A 159 16.59 -10.03 -3.67
C ARG A 159 15.65 -9.36 -4.70
N PRO A 160 15.37 -10.02 -5.83
CA PRO A 160 14.37 -9.54 -6.79
C PRO A 160 12.98 -9.39 -6.18
N PHE A 161 12.14 -8.61 -6.86
CA PHE A 161 10.70 -8.62 -6.63
C PHE A 161 10.02 -9.60 -7.58
N ILE A 162 8.91 -10.20 -7.14
CA ILE A 162 8.03 -10.94 -8.05
C ILE A 162 7.47 -10.03 -9.14
N PRO A 163 7.22 -10.55 -10.36
CA PRO A 163 6.82 -9.72 -11.51
C PRO A 163 5.58 -8.84 -11.27
N LEU A 164 4.56 -9.34 -10.56
CA LEU A 164 3.31 -8.58 -10.33
C LEU A 164 3.45 -7.41 -9.37
N ILE A 165 4.54 -7.30 -8.61
CA ILE A 165 4.82 -6.12 -7.77
C ILE A 165 5.47 -5.00 -8.60
N VAL A 166 6.40 -5.34 -9.49
CA VAL A 166 7.23 -4.35 -10.19
C VAL A 166 6.90 -4.19 -11.67
N GLY A 167 5.97 -4.97 -12.20
CA GLY A 167 5.63 -4.99 -13.62
C GLY A 167 4.38 -5.80 -13.92
N ALA A 168 3.28 -5.50 -13.20
CA ALA A 168 1.98 -6.10 -13.51
C ALA A 168 1.59 -5.80 -14.97
N PRO A 169 1.11 -6.79 -15.73
CA PRO A 169 0.65 -6.57 -17.09
C PRO A 169 -0.60 -5.69 -17.11
N ASP A 170 -0.87 -5.06 -18.26
CA ASP A 170 -1.99 -4.10 -18.39
C ASP A 170 -3.36 -4.73 -18.15
N ASP A 171 -3.48 -6.04 -18.40
CA ASP A 171 -4.70 -6.83 -18.22
C ASP A 171 -4.80 -7.48 -16.82
N ALA A 172 -3.84 -7.21 -15.92
CA ALA A 172 -3.89 -7.74 -14.56
C ALA A 172 -5.20 -7.31 -13.88
N PRO A 173 -5.98 -8.26 -13.33
CA PRO A 173 -7.25 -7.97 -12.69
C PRO A 173 -7.02 -7.17 -11.40
N ARG A 174 -7.99 -6.32 -11.06
CA ARG A 174 -8.09 -5.75 -9.73
C ARG A 174 -8.40 -6.86 -8.72
N LEU A 175 -7.96 -6.71 -7.47
CA LEU A 175 -8.24 -7.67 -6.41
C LEU A 175 -9.74 -7.75 -6.06
N ILE A 176 -10.48 -6.68 -6.31
CA ILE A 176 -11.92 -6.64 -6.09
C ILE A 176 -12.69 -7.34 -7.21
N ASN A 177 -13.86 -7.88 -6.86
CA ASN A 177 -14.85 -8.36 -7.81
C ASN A 177 -15.60 -7.19 -8.44
N LEU A 178 -15.28 -6.89 -9.70
CA LEU A 178 -15.92 -5.81 -10.45
C LEU A 178 -17.44 -6.00 -10.57
N ARG A 179 -17.90 -7.23 -10.78
CA ARG A 179 -19.33 -7.57 -10.77
C ARG A 179 -19.81 -7.97 -9.38
N LYS A 180 -21.10 -7.73 -9.13
CA LYS A 180 -21.78 -8.23 -7.94
C LYS A 180 -21.92 -9.74 -8.03
N ARG A 181 -21.85 -10.40 -6.89
CA ARG A 181 -22.24 -11.82 -6.76
C ARG A 181 -23.74 -11.99 -7.05
N GLY A 182 -24.11 -12.93 -7.90
CA GLY A 182 -25.48 -13.29 -8.23
C GLY A 182 -26.24 -13.92 -7.06
N PHE A 183 -27.54 -14.13 -7.23
CA PHE A 183 -28.36 -14.87 -6.26
C PHE A 183 -27.86 -16.33 -6.17
N GLU A 184 -27.63 -16.82 -4.96
CA GLU A 184 -27.09 -18.18 -4.67
C GLU A 184 -25.76 -18.57 -5.33
N GLU A 185 -25.11 -17.64 -6.05
CA GLU A 185 -23.80 -17.85 -6.64
C GLU A 185 -22.74 -18.07 -5.55
N GLN A 186 -21.80 -18.98 -5.82
CA GLN A 186 -20.63 -19.22 -4.95
C GLN A 186 -19.77 -17.96 -4.84
N PRO A 187 -19.16 -17.66 -3.68
CA PRO A 187 -18.20 -16.59 -3.57
C PRO A 187 -16.97 -16.86 -4.44
N PHE A 188 -16.41 -15.78 -4.95
CA PHE A 188 -15.16 -15.77 -5.71
C PHE A 188 -14.34 -14.56 -5.27
N ALA A 189 -13.04 -14.58 -5.52
CA ALA A 189 -12.12 -13.50 -5.20
C ALA A 189 -11.26 -13.23 -6.43
N ALA A 190 -11.24 -11.96 -6.86
CA ALA A 190 -10.56 -11.51 -8.07
C ALA A 190 -10.96 -12.33 -9.32
N ASP A 191 -10.09 -12.34 -10.34
CA ASP A 191 -10.21 -13.20 -11.52
C ASP A 191 -9.37 -14.47 -11.33
N TYR A 192 -10.03 -15.52 -10.85
CA TYR A 192 -9.38 -16.78 -10.51
C TYR A 192 -8.78 -17.50 -11.73
N ASP A 193 -9.44 -17.43 -12.88
CA ASP A 193 -8.96 -18.08 -14.10
C ASP A 193 -7.69 -17.39 -14.61
N TRP A 194 -7.67 -16.06 -14.58
CA TRP A 194 -6.48 -15.28 -14.91
C TRP A 194 -5.32 -15.59 -13.96
N MET A 195 -5.58 -15.65 -12.65
CA MET A 195 -4.55 -15.97 -11.65
C MET A 195 -3.93 -17.35 -11.86
N ILE A 196 -4.74 -18.38 -12.16
CA ILE A 196 -4.23 -19.72 -12.49
C ILE A 196 -3.40 -19.69 -13.77
N ALA A 197 -3.90 -19.06 -14.83
CA ALA A 197 -3.23 -19.01 -16.12
C ALA A 197 -1.84 -18.34 -16.04
N ASN A 198 -1.67 -17.41 -15.09
CA ASN A 198 -0.42 -16.70 -14.84
C ASN A 198 0.39 -17.25 -13.65
N GLY A 199 -0.05 -18.36 -13.03
CA GLY A 199 0.65 -19.00 -11.92
C GLY A 199 0.79 -18.12 -10.68
N CYS A 200 -0.17 -17.22 -10.44
CA CYS A 200 -0.10 -16.25 -9.36
C CYS A 200 -0.32 -16.90 -7.99
N SER A 201 0.40 -16.38 -6.98
CA SER A 201 0.05 -16.65 -5.59
C SER A 201 -1.11 -15.75 -5.12
N PRO A 202 -1.78 -16.07 -4.00
CA PRO A 202 -2.77 -15.19 -3.38
C PRO A 202 -2.24 -13.81 -2.98
N TYR A 203 -0.92 -13.62 -2.92
CA TYR A 203 -0.26 -12.41 -2.42
C TYR A 203 0.22 -11.46 -3.52
N ASP A 204 0.19 -11.89 -4.79
CA ASP A 204 0.85 -11.16 -5.89
C ASP A 204 0.13 -9.86 -6.28
N GLY A 205 -1.18 -9.79 -6.03
CA GLY A 205 -2.02 -8.65 -6.39
C GLY A 205 -1.93 -7.48 -5.42
N SER A 206 -1.53 -7.72 -4.16
CA SER A 206 -1.73 -6.79 -3.04
C SER A 206 -0.70 -5.66 -2.91
N ALA A 207 0.29 -5.58 -3.79
CA ALA A 207 1.32 -4.54 -3.73
C ALA A 207 1.86 -4.20 -5.12
N GLY A 208 2.36 -2.98 -5.32
CA GLY A 208 3.13 -2.61 -6.50
C GLY A 208 2.72 -1.28 -7.12
N PHE A 209 3.60 -0.79 -8.01
CA PHE A 209 3.47 0.51 -8.66
C PHE A 209 2.88 0.39 -10.07
N LEU A 210 3.61 -0.25 -10.99
CA LEU A 210 3.25 -0.27 -12.43
C LEU A 210 1.88 -0.89 -12.66
N ASN A 211 1.05 -0.17 -13.42
CA ASN A 211 -0.34 -0.52 -13.75
C ASN A 211 -1.28 -0.69 -12.54
N LYS A 212 -0.81 -0.35 -11.33
CA LYS A 212 -1.56 -0.37 -10.08
C LYS A 212 -1.78 1.05 -9.55
N TRP A 213 -2.23 1.14 -8.30
CA TRP A 213 -2.78 2.34 -7.67
C TRP A 213 -1.90 3.59 -7.80
N GLU A 214 -0.64 3.54 -7.36
CA GLU A 214 0.24 4.71 -7.38
C GLU A 214 0.52 5.18 -8.81
N HIS A 215 0.75 4.25 -9.76
CA HIS A 215 0.91 4.60 -11.16
C HIS A 215 -0.36 5.26 -11.73
N ARG A 216 -1.55 4.73 -11.44
CA ARG A 216 -2.83 5.32 -11.88
C ARG A 216 -3.04 6.74 -11.34
N PHE A 217 -2.67 6.98 -10.08
CA PHE A 217 -2.73 8.33 -9.53
C PHE A 217 -1.73 9.27 -10.19
N VAL A 218 -0.49 8.82 -10.41
CA VAL A 218 0.56 9.62 -11.06
C VAL A 218 0.17 9.96 -12.50
N GLU A 219 -0.38 9.01 -13.26
CA GLU A 219 -0.89 9.23 -14.62
C GLU A 219 -1.92 10.37 -14.65
N TRP A 220 -2.85 10.38 -13.68
CA TRP A 220 -3.84 11.43 -13.52
C TRP A 220 -3.20 12.76 -13.08
N ALA A 221 -2.37 12.74 -12.03
CA ALA A 221 -1.81 13.93 -11.41
C ALA A 221 -0.89 14.70 -12.37
N GLU A 222 0.08 14.02 -12.99
CA GLU A 222 0.90 14.63 -14.04
C GLU A 222 0.04 15.07 -15.22
N GLY A 223 -1.05 14.35 -15.49
CA GLY A 223 -1.95 14.70 -16.56
C GLY A 223 -2.80 15.94 -16.36
N GLU A 224 -3.02 16.31 -15.10
CA GLU A 224 -3.66 17.55 -14.66
C GLU A 224 -2.64 18.69 -14.42
N GLY A 225 -1.34 18.42 -14.62
CA GLY A 225 -0.27 19.40 -14.46
C GLY A 225 0.32 19.49 -13.06
N TYR A 226 0.05 18.53 -12.17
CA TYR A 226 0.69 18.49 -10.86
C TYR A 226 2.10 17.89 -10.96
N ALA A 227 3.09 18.60 -10.43
CA ALA A 227 4.42 18.06 -10.18
C ALA A 227 4.41 17.24 -8.88
N LEU A 228 5.17 16.14 -8.83
CA LEU A 228 5.29 15.28 -7.64
C LEU A 228 6.77 14.94 -7.40
N ASP A 229 7.21 15.04 -6.15
CA ASP A 229 8.46 14.42 -5.70
C ASP A 229 8.17 13.06 -5.06
N TYR A 230 9.13 12.14 -5.17
CA TYR A 230 8.98 10.75 -4.75
C TYR A 230 9.97 10.43 -3.64
N HIS A 231 9.48 9.70 -2.63
CA HIS A 231 10.29 9.06 -1.60
C HIS A 231 9.81 7.63 -1.42
N THR A 232 10.67 6.74 -0.93
CA THR A 232 10.30 5.42 -0.44
C THR A 232 10.03 5.49 1.06
N ASP A 233 9.28 4.54 1.62
CA ASP A 233 9.07 4.47 3.07
C ASP A 233 10.42 4.44 3.84
N TYR A 234 11.42 3.73 3.30
CA TYR A 234 12.75 3.66 3.91
C TYR A 234 13.49 5.01 3.90
N ASP A 235 13.20 5.91 2.96
CA ASP A 235 13.77 7.26 2.98
C ASP A 235 13.32 8.05 4.21
N LEU A 236 12.05 7.90 4.59
CA LEU A 236 11.47 8.52 5.78
C LEU A 236 11.98 7.88 7.08
N ASP A 237 12.34 6.59 7.04
CA ASP A 237 13.03 5.93 8.17
C ASP A 237 14.49 6.39 8.29
N ALA A 238 15.23 6.41 7.18
CA ALA A 238 16.68 6.60 7.17
C ALA A 238 17.11 8.06 7.29
N GLU A 239 16.37 9.01 6.70
CA GLU A 239 16.74 10.43 6.67
C GLU A 239 15.79 11.27 7.52
N ASP A 240 16.35 12.19 8.32
CA ASP A 240 15.56 13.13 9.09
C ASP A 240 15.02 14.26 8.20
N ASP A 241 13.82 14.73 8.53
CA ASP A 241 13.18 15.93 7.96
C ASP A 241 13.00 15.90 6.43
N VAL A 242 12.80 14.72 5.83
CA VAL A 242 12.57 14.58 4.38
C VAL A 242 11.32 15.35 3.95
N LEU A 243 10.30 15.42 4.81
CA LEU A 243 9.03 16.09 4.50
C LEU A 243 8.98 17.60 4.79
N LYS A 244 10.02 18.20 5.39
CA LYS A 244 9.95 19.55 5.99
C LYS A 244 9.60 20.69 5.01
N ASP A 245 9.99 20.53 3.74
CA ASP A 245 9.86 21.58 2.71
C ASP A 245 8.62 21.36 1.81
N TYR A 246 7.84 20.31 2.09
CA TYR A 246 6.58 20.00 1.41
C TYR A 246 5.39 20.63 2.13
N SER A 247 4.27 20.76 1.44
CA SER A 247 2.98 21.12 2.05
C SER A 247 2.01 19.94 2.09
N CYS A 248 2.23 18.91 1.26
CA CYS A 248 1.39 17.72 1.21
C CYS A 248 2.23 16.44 1.14
N ALA A 249 1.89 15.45 1.97
CA ALA A 249 2.34 14.07 1.84
C ALA A 249 1.17 13.21 1.31
N LEU A 250 1.45 12.36 0.32
CA LEU A 250 0.47 11.52 -0.38
C LEU A 250 0.78 10.03 -0.18
N PHE A 251 -0.22 9.29 0.29
CA PHE A 251 -0.20 7.83 0.35
C PHE A 251 -1.33 7.30 -0.53
N VAL A 252 -1.00 6.47 -1.51
CA VAL A 252 -1.96 6.06 -2.55
C VAL A 252 -2.01 4.54 -2.64
N GLY A 253 -3.21 3.98 -2.72
CA GLY A 253 -3.40 2.54 -2.91
C GLY A 253 -3.28 1.77 -1.61
N HIS A 254 -2.12 1.17 -1.36
CA HIS A 254 -1.96 0.21 -0.26
C HIS A 254 -0.66 0.43 0.53
N SER A 255 -0.68 1.41 1.41
CA SER A 255 0.45 1.75 2.30
C SER A 255 0.26 1.15 3.71
N GLU A 256 0.40 -0.17 3.80
CA GLU A 256 0.02 -0.95 4.99
C GLU A 256 1.08 -1.00 6.09
N TYR A 257 2.36 -0.99 5.70
CA TYR A 257 3.47 -1.30 6.60
C TYR A 257 4.35 -0.09 6.85
N TRP A 258 4.40 0.39 8.08
CA TRP A 258 5.10 1.63 8.42
C TRP A 258 6.13 1.39 9.52
N SER A 259 7.31 1.99 9.35
CA SER A 259 8.36 1.95 10.36
C SER A 259 8.14 3.00 11.46
N GLY A 260 8.83 2.84 12.59
CA GLY A 260 8.73 3.79 13.70
C GLY A 260 9.16 5.21 13.32
N ARG A 261 10.34 5.33 12.69
CA ARG A 261 10.92 6.63 12.34
C ARG A 261 10.17 7.33 11.21
N GLU A 262 9.68 6.55 10.24
CA GLU A 262 8.76 7.03 9.21
C GLU A 262 7.49 7.64 9.82
N ARG A 263 6.82 6.90 10.71
CA ARG A 263 5.62 7.41 11.39
C ARG A 263 5.93 8.66 12.22
N ASP A 264 7.04 8.67 12.96
CA ASP A 264 7.46 9.85 13.73
C ASP A 264 7.63 11.08 12.82
N GLN A 265 8.15 10.89 11.62
CA GLN A 265 8.37 11.99 10.68
C GLN A 265 7.06 12.52 10.10
N ILE A 266 6.12 11.63 9.77
CA ILE A 266 4.82 12.01 9.24
C ILE A 266 3.98 12.71 10.31
N GLU A 267 4.00 12.22 11.56
CA GLU A 267 3.36 12.91 12.67
C GLU A 267 3.94 14.30 12.88
N ARG A 268 5.28 14.45 12.92
CA ARG A 268 5.91 15.78 13.01
C ARG A 268 5.52 16.70 11.85
N PHE A 269 5.46 16.17 10.63
CA PHE A 269 5.08 16.93 9.44
C PHE A 269 3.65 17.47 9.54
N VAL A 270 2.68 16.62 9.90
CA VAL A 270 1.28 17.02 10.07
C VAL A 270 1.12 17.96 11.26
N ASP A 271 1.73 17.63 12.40
CA ASP A 271 1.64 18.45 13.61
C ASP A 271 2.19 19.87 13.38
N ALA A 272 3.15 20.03 12.46
CA ALA A 272 3.74 21.30 12.05
C ALA A 272 2.96 22.06 10.94
N GLY A 273 1.80 21.58 10.51
CA GLY A 273 0.96 22.25 9.52
C GLY A 273 0.90 21.59 8.14
N GLY A 274 1.56 20.43 7.97
CA GLY A 274 1.48 19.64 6.74
C GLY A 274 0.10 19.05 6.49
N GLY A 275 -0.28 18.96 5.21
CA GLY A 275 -1.46 18.23 4.76
C GLY A 275 -1.15 16.77 4.48
N LEU A 276 -1.93 15.85 5.03
CA LEU A 276 -1.79 14.42 4.77
C LEU A 276 -2.99 13.91 3.96
N ALA A 277 -2.73 13.55 2.70
CA ALA A 277 -3.74 12.99 1.81
C ALA A 277 -3.54 11.46 1.72
N ILE A 278 -4.40 10.74 2.44
CA ILE A 278 -4.45 9.27 2.44
C ILE A 278 -5.50 8.84 1.42
N LEU A 279 -5.05 8.52 0.21
CA LEU A 279 -5.83 7.93 -0.88
C LEU A 279 -5.58 6.42 -0.93
N SER A 280 -5.51 5.81 0.25
CA SER A 280 -5.10 4.44 0.54
C SER A 280 -6.11 3.76 1.47
N GLY A 281 -6.08 2.43 1.52
CA GLY A 281 -6.77 1.62 2.51
C GLY A 281 -5.77 0.74 3.27
N ASN A 282 -6.19 0.20 4.42
CA ASN A 282 -5.34 -0.55 5.34
C ASN A 282 -4.09 0.23 5.76
N THR A 283 -4.22 1.55 5.90
CA THR A 283 -3.07 2.45 5.95
C THR A 283 -2.40 2.41 7.33
N CYS A 284 -1.07 2.29 7.36
CA CYS A 284 -0.28 2.26 8.60
C CYS A 284 -0.76 1.19 9.61
N PHE A 285 -1.22 0.04 9.12
CA PHE A 285 -1.78 -1.00 10.00
C PHE A 285 -0.70 -1.79 10.75
N TRP A 286 0.37 -2.16 10.03
CA TRP A 286 1.49 -2.90 10.60
C TRP A 286 2.67 -2.00 10.93
N LYS A 287 3.18 -2.13 12.15
CA LYS A 287 4.48 -1.61 12.53
C LYS A 287 5.58 -2.57 12.09
N VAL A 288 6.54 -2.05 11.35
CA VAL A 288 7.74 -2.76 10.88
C VAL A 288 9.01 -2.06 11.33
N ARG A 289 10.16 -2.67 11.04
CA ARG A 289 11.46 -2.08 11.38
C ARG A 289 12.52 -2.46 10.36
N TRP A 290 13.43 -1.52 10.14
CA TRP A 290 14.59 -1.68 9.28
C TRP A 290 15.84 -1.98 10.13
N ASP A 291 16.67 -2.89 9.64
CA ASP A 291 17.94 -3.32 10.21
C ASP A 291 19.03 -3.34 9.14
N ASP A 292 20.29 -3.44 9.59
CA ASP A 292 21.45 -3.63 8.71
C ASP A 292 21.54 -2.61 7.57
N ASP A 293 21.28 -1.33 7.89
CA ASP A 293 21.32 -0.22 6.93
C ASP A 293 20.37 -0.44 5.74
N GLY A 294 19.14 -0.89 6.04
CA GLY A 294 18.07 -1.10 5.05
C GLY A 294 18.17 -2.43 4.30
N LYS A 295 19.09 -3.32 4.70
CA LYS A 295 19.25 -4.65 4.07
C LYS A 295 18.34 -5.71 4.67
N THR A 296 17.94 -5.51 5.91
CA THR A 296 17.08 -6.42 6.67
C THR A 296 15.78 -5.71 7.01
N TYR A 297 14.66 -6.31 6.61
CA TYR A 297 13.31 -5.84 6.85
C TYR A 297 12.59 -6.78 7.83
N VAL A 298 12.24 -6.28 9.00
CA VAL A 298 11.62 -7.08 10.07
C VAL A 298 10.11 -6.80 10.10
N CYS A 299 9.32 -7.86 9.95
CA CYS A 299 7.87 -7.83 9.97
C CYS A 299 7.29 -9.15 10.53
N ARG A 300 7.22 -9.26 11.86
CA ARG A 300 6.74 -10.49 12.55
C ARG A 300 5.23 -10.54 12.76
N LYS A 301 4.50 -9.49 12.36
CA LYS A 301 3.03 -9.39 12.44
C LYS A 301 2.49 -9.82 13.80
N TRP A 302 1.54 -10.76 13.84
CA TRP A 302 0.90 -11.33 15.03
C TRP A 302 1.87 -11.96 16.04
N ARG A 303 3.05 -12.35 15.57
CA ARG A 303 4.09 -13.05 16.34
C ARG A 303 5.13 -12.09 16.92
N GLY A 304 4.91 -10.79 16.76
CA GLY A 304 5.77 -9.71 17.23
C GLY A 304 6.11 -9.70 18.70
N PHE A 305 5.47 -10.53 19.52
CA PHE A 305 5.78 -10.68 20.95
C PHE A 305 5.99 -12.14 21.36
N ASP A 306 6.16 -13.07 20.42
CA ASP A 306 6.45 -14.48 20.73
C ASP A 306 7.90 -14.65 21.19
N ALA A 307 8.83 -13.99 20.50
CA ALA A 307 10.26 -14.03 20.80
C ALA A 307 10.59 -13.28 22.10
N ALA A 308 11.61 -13.75 22.83
CA ALA A 308 12.06 -13.09 24.04
C ALA A 308 12.70 -11.71 23.74
N GLU A 309 13.38 -11.59 22.61
CA GLU A 309 13.98 -10.33 22.14
C GLU A 309 12.93 -9.21 22.03
N ASP A 310 11.85 -9.46 21.29
CA ASP A 310 10.79 -8.46 21.10
C ASP A 310 10.00 -8.16 22.40
N ARG A 311 9.86 -9.15 23.29
CA ARG A 311 9.24 -8.93 24.61
C ARG A 311 10.11 -8.08 25.54
N ASN A 312 11.43 -8.18 25.41
CA ASN A 312 12.38 -7.44 26.23
C ASN A 312 12.63 -6.02 25.68
N ASP A 313 12.34 -5.78 24.40
CA ASP A 313 12.36 -4.47 23.75
C ASP A 313 11.05 -4.19 22.99
N PRO A 314 9.94 -3.99 23.71
CA PRO A 314 8.62 -3.82 23.10
C PRO A 314 8.52 -2.54 22.25
N ALA A 315 9.40 -1.56 22.46
CA ALA A 315 9.44 -0.35 21.65
C ALA A 315 9.95 -0.63 20.23
N ASN A 316 10.80 -1.63 20.04
CA ASN A 316 11.35 -2.03 18.73
C ASN A 316 10.67 -3.28 18.13
N ALA A 317 9.74 -3.90 18.85
CA ALA A 317 8.90 -4.98 18.33
C ALA A 317 8.03 -4.53 17.14
N THR A 318 7.62 -5.50 16.31
CA THR A 318 6.79 -5.30 15.11
C THR A 318 5.44 -6.00 15.29
N HIS A 319 4.33 -5.28 15.25
CA HIS A 319 2.97 -5.81 15.40
C HIS A 319 1.97 -4.79 14.82
N LEU A 320 0.66 -4.99 14.95
CA LEU A 320 -0.36 -3.97 14.75
C LEU A 320 0.01 -2.68 15.51
N TRP A 321 -0.07 -1.53 14.85
CA TRP A 321 0.15 -0.23 15.51
C TRP A 321 -0.81 0.01 16.68
N SER A 322 -2.05 -0.46 16.56
CA SER A 322 -3.05 -0.47 17.63
C SER A 322 -2.76 -1.39 18.82
N HIS A 323 -1.71 -2.23 18.75
CA HIS A 323 -1.38 -3.12 19.86
C HIS A 323 -1.06 -2.32 21.15
N PRO A 324 -1.63 -2.67 22.32
CA PRO A 324 -1.51 -1.87 23.54
C PRO A 324 -0.08 -1.58 24.01
N ASN A 325 0.88 -2.47 23.70
CA ASN A 325 2.30 -2.27 24.01
C ASN A 325 2.91 -1.02 23.35
N PHE A 326 2.35 -0.54 22.24
CA PHE A 326 2.85 0.66 21.56
C PHE A 326 2.18 1.94 22.07
N ALA A 327 0.98 1.83 22.66
CA ALA A 327 0.16 2.96 23.10
C ALA A 327 0.04 4.09 22.06
N ARG A 328 -0.01 3.70 20.77
CA ARG A 328 0.06 4.60 19.63
C ARG A 328 -0.69 4.00 18.43
N PRO A 329 -2.01 3.77 18.54
CA PRO A 329 -2.80 3.25 17.43
C PRO A 329 -2.71 4.15 16.20
N GLU A 330 -2.76 3.55 15.01
CA GLU A 330 -2.61 4.22 13.73
C GLU A 330 -3.71 5.27 13.48
N ALA A 331 -4.93 5.02 13.96
CA ALA A 331 -6.05 5.94 13.81
C ALA A 331 -5.82 7.32 14.45
N GLU A 332 -4.88 7.48 15.39
CA GLU A 332 -4.49 8.81 15.89
C GLU A 332 -3.92 9.69 14.77
N LEU A 333 -3.24 9.08 13.80
CA LEU A 333 -2.64 9.75 12.65
C LEU A 333 -3.54 9.68 11.42
N THR A 334 -4.13 8.52 11.14
CA THR A 334 -4.88 8.28 9.91
C THR A 334 -6.37 8.65 10.03
N GLY A 335 -6.87 8.85 11.25
CA GLY A 335 -8.28 9.05 11.58
C GLY A 335 -9.13 7.78 11.53
N LEU A 336 -8.72 6.81 10.71
CA LEU A 336 -9.46 5.60 10.38
C LEU A 336 -8.54 4.37 10.51
N SER A 337 -9.12 3.20 10.76
CA SER A 337 -8.39 1.94 10.88
C SER A 337 -9.06 0.83 10.10
N PHE A 338 -8.24 -0.06 9.54
CA PHE A 338 -8.67 -1.29 8.90
C PHE A 338 -9.55 -2.15 9.82
N VAL A 339 -9.30 -2.14 11.13
CA VAL A 339 -10.07 -2.94 12.12
C VAL A 339 -11.56 -2.58 12.14
N PHE A 340 -11.91 -1.37 11.69
CA PHE A 340 -13.28 -0.87 11.62
C PHE A 340 -13.83 -0.78 10.20
N GLY A 341 -13.01 -1.05 9.18
CA GLY A 341 -13.44 -1.13 7.78
C GLY A 341 -13.53 -2.58 7.32
N GLY A 342 -12.39 -3.18 6.98
CA GLY A 342 -12.28 -4.54 6.45
C GLY A 342 -12.35 -4.56 4.92
N TYR A 343 -12.90 -5.64 4.36
CA TYR A 343 -12.91 -5.87 2.92
C TYR A 343 -14.23 -5.50 2.25
N HIS A 344 -14.18 -5.21 0.95
CA HIS A 344 -15.36 -4.98 0.11
C HIS A 344 -15.21 -5.67 -1.25
N ARG A 345 -16.30 -6.25 -1.78
CA ARG A 345 -16.31 -6.97 -3.08
C ARG A 345 -15.23 -8.06 -3.20
N LEU A 346 -14.91 -8.75 -2.11
CA LEU A 346 -13.93 -9.84 -2.11
C LEU A 346 -14.52 -11.05 -1.39
N GLY A 347 -14.59 -12.20 -2.05
CA GLY A 347 -15.12 -13.42 -1.45
C GLY A 347 -16.53 -13.21 -0.87
N MET A 348 -16.66 -13.38 0.44
CA MET A 348 -17.90 -13.17 1.21
C MET A 348 -17.98 -11.78 1.87
N CYS A 349 -17.03 -10.88 1.65
CA CYS A 349 -17.03 -9.55 2.25
C CYS A 349 -17.82 -8.57 1.39
N ALA A 350 -19.04 -8.25 1.85
CA ALA A 350 -19.95 -7.34 1.16
C ALA A 350 -20.05 -7.63 -0.35
N SER A 351 -20.13 -8.91 -0.76
CA SER A 351 -19.97 -9.34 -2.17
C SER A 351 -21.01 -8.78 -3.15
N ARG A 352 -22.10 -8.21 -2.62
CA ARG A 352 -23.18 -7.56 -3.38
C ARG A 352 -23.29 -6.05 -3.12
N GLY A 353 -22.41 -5.51 -2.26
CA GLY A 353 -22.37 -4.11 -1.87
C GLY A 353 -22.19 -3.19 -3.07
N GLN A 354 -22.59 -1.93 -2.93
CA GLN A 354 -22.52 -0.97 -4.03
C GLN A 354 -21.08 -0.58 -4.40
N ALA A 355 -20.11 -0.74 -3.48
CA ALA A 355 -18.71 -0.38 -3.65
C ALA A 355 -18.48 1.11 -3.93
N GLY A 356 -19.34 2.00 -3.44
CA GLY A 356 -19.24 3.45 -3.59
C GLY A 356 -19.84 4.18 -2.38
N PHE A 357 -19.28 5.33 -2.01
CA PHE A 357 -19.65 6.08 -0.80
C PHE A 357 -21.01 6.75 -0.93
N THR A 358 -21.92 6.48 0.01
CA THR A 358 -23.09 7.34 0.21
C THR A 358 -22.64 8.60 0.96
N ILE A 359 -22.93 9.77 0.38
CA ILE A 359 -22.56 11.08 0.93
C ILE A 359 -23.53 11.50 2.03
N TYR A 360 -22.99 11.96 3.16
CA TYR A 360 -23.75 12.49 4.29
C TYR A 360 -23.42 13.96 4.57
N ASP A 361 -22.15 14.33 4.65
CA ASP A 361 -21.76 15.73 4.82
C ASP A 361 -21.49 16.38 3.45
N ASP A 362 -22.57 16.68 2.74
CA ASP A 362 -22.55 17.28 1.40
C ASP A 362 -22.05 18.73 1.37
N ARG A 363 -21.85 19.34 2.54
CA ARG A 363 -21.31 20.70 2.69
C ARG A 363 -19.83 20.73 3.05
N HIS A 364 -19.22 19.56 3.24
CA HIS A 364 -17.81 19.45 3.55
C HIS A 364 -16.94 20.07 2.44
N TRP A 365 -15.87 20.76 2.81
CA TRP A 365 -15.00 21.50 1.88
C TRP A 365 -14.46 20.63 0.73
N ALA A 366 -14.23 19.33 1.01
CA ALA A 366 -13.72 18.40 0.01
C ALA A 366 -14.70 18.20 -1.17
N LEU A 367 -15.99 18.44 -0.95
CA LEU A 367 -17.04 18.30 -1.96
C LEU A 367 -17.39 19.62 -2.67
N GLU A 368 -16.71 20.73 -2.36
CA GLU A 368 -17.02 22.02 -2.96
C GLU A 368 -16.94 21.97 -4.51
N GLY A 369 -18.01 22.40 -5.18
CA GLY A 369 -18.10 22.39 -6.64
C GLY A 369 -18.12 20.99 -7.29
N SER A 370 -18.46 19.95 -6.52
CA SER A 370 -18.61 18.57 -7.03
C SER A 370 -19.98 18.25 -7.59
N ASP A 371 -21.01 19.05 -7.25
CA ASP A 371 -22.42 18.75 -7.57
C ASP A 371 -22.93 17.47 -6.87
N LEU A 372 -22.35 17.12 -5.71
CA LEU A 372 -22.82 16.05 -4.85
C LEU A 372 -23.68 16.61 -3.72
N PHE A 373 -24.76 15.89 -3.42
CA PHE A 373 -25.72 16.24 -2.38
C PHE A 373 -25.91 15.08 -1.39
N TYR A 374 -26.56 15.37 -0.26
CA TYR A 374 -26.92 14.37 0.73
C TYR A 374 -27.62 13.16 0.11
N GLY A 375 -27.06 11.97 0.35
CA GLY A 375 -27.59 10.69 -0.14
C GLY A 375 -27.08 10.25 -1.51
N ASP A 376 -26.36 11.10 -2.25
CA ASP A 376 -25.73 10.70 -3.50
C ASP A 376 -24.66 9.64 -3.27
N VAL A 377 -24.39 8.85 -4.32
CA VAL A 377 -23.40 7.77 -4.28
C VAL A 377 -22.28 8.06 -5.26
N ILE A 378 -21.04 8.05 -4.77
CA ILE A 378 -19.83 8.17 -5.61
C ILE A 378 -19.08 6.86 -5.71
N GLY A 379 -18.63 6.50 -6.92
CA GLY A 379 -17.79 5.34 -7.14
C GLY A 379 -18.50 3.98 -7.20
N ASP A 380 -19.83 3.94 -7.37
CA ASP A 380 -20.55 2.67 -7.57
C ASP A 380 -20.43 2.14 -9.02
N GLN A 381 -20.32 3.04 -10.00
CA GLN A 381 -20.11 2.70 -11.42
C GLN A 381 -18.69 2.21 -11.70
N VAL A 382 -17.72 2.76 -10.98
CA VAL A 382 -16.31 2.33 -10.97
C VAL A 382 -16.02 1.92 -9.55
N PRO A 383 -16.24 0.64 -9.17
CA PRO A 383 -16.21 0.19 -7.78
C PRO A 383 -15.03 0.78 -7.00
N LEU A 384 -15.28 1.81 -6.20
CA LEU A 384 -14.28 2.66 -5.56
C LEU A 384 -13.92 2.16 -4.17
N VAL A 385 -14.69 1.23 -3.62
CA VAL A 385 -14.43 0.64 -2.31
C VAL A 385 -14.03 -0.82 -2.42
N GLY A 386 -12.89 -1.10 -1.83
CA GLY A 386 -12.21 -2.39 -1.76
C GLY A 386 -10.70 -2.17 -1.93
N TYR A 387 -9.91 -3.21 -2.20
CA TYR A 387 -10.23 -4.53 -1.65
C TYR A 387 -10.21 -4.46 -0.12
N GLU A 388 -9.28 -3.66 0.44
CA GLU A 388 -9.22 -3.28 1.85
C GLU A 388 -9.65 -1.83 2.07
N SER A 389 -10.16 -1.54 3.26
CA SER A 389 -10.80 -0.27 3.57
C SER A 389 -10.64 0.10 5.03
N ASP A 390 -10.45 1.41 5.28
CA ASP A 390 -10.29 1.96 6.62
C ASP A 390 -11.60 2.61 7.08
N GLY A 391 -11.88 2.52 8.38
CA GLY A 391 -13.09 3.09 8.97
C GLY A 391 -12.98 3.45 10.44
N CYS A 392 -14.11 3.78 11.03
CA CYS A 392 -14.27 3.95 12.47
C CYS A 392 -15.67 3.49 12.91
N ARG A 393 -15.88 3.37 14.23
CA ARG A 393 -17.24 3.27 14.78
C ARG A 393 -17.90 4.63 14.74
N PHE A 394 -19.22 4.66 14.58
CA PHE A 394 -19.98 5.90 14.53
C PHE A 394 -21.40 5.68 15.04
N GLN A 395 -22.06 6.79 15.38
CA GLN A 395 -23.49 6.86 15.68
C GLN A 395 -24.11 8.01 14.90
N PHE A 396 -25.39 7.92 14.57
CA PHE A 396 -26.12 9.05 14.00
C PHE A 396 -26.50 10.02 15.10
N ASP A 397 -26.26 11.32 14.87
CA ASP A 397 -26.73 12.39 15.73
C ASP A 397 -28.23 12.71 15.49
N ASP A 398 -28.78 13.65 16.27
CA ASP A 398 -30.19 14.07 16.17
C ASP A 398 -30.53 14.73 14.82
N ASN A 399 -29.54 15.12 14.03
CA ASN A 399 -29.73 15.64 12.67
C ASN A 399 -29.67 14.54 11.61
N GLY A 400 -29.47 13.28 12.01
CA GLY A 400 -29.33 12.15 11.11
C GLY A 400 -27.98 12.10 10.41
N LEU A 401 -26.95 12.79 10.92
CA LEU A 401 -25.59 12.74 10.37
C LEU A 401 -24.70 11.79 11.18
N PRO A 402 -23.82 11.01 10.53
CA PRO A 402 -22.91 10.12 11.23
C PRO A 402 -21.82 10.92 11.96
N ARG A 403 -21.57 10.56 13.21
CA ARG A 403 -20.51 11.09 14.07
C ARG A 403 -19.61 9.97 14.55
N ALA A 404 -18.31 10.15 14.39
CA ALA A 404 -17.33 9.18 14.84
C ALA A 404 -17.46 8.92 16.35
N THR A 405 -17.28 7.66 16.75
CA THR A 405 -17.10 7.27 18.14
C THR A 405 -15.60 7.21 18.43
N PRO A 406 -15.07 8.04 19.34
CA PRO A 406 -13.66 8.03 19.70
C PRO A 406 -13.29 6.68 20.32
N MET A 407 -12.46 5.90 19.62
CA MET A 407 -12.03 4.58 20.06
C MET A 407 -10.75 4.19 19.34
N VAL A 408 -9.80 3.54 20.03
CA VAL A 408 -8.53 3.06 19.44
C VAL A 408 -7.83 4.17 18.63
N GLY A 409 -7.76 5.39 19.18
CA GLY A 409 -7.08 6.52 18.54
C GLY A 409 -7.91 7.36 17.58
N VAL A 410 -9.13 6.94 17.21
CA VAL A 410 -10.00 7.74 16.33
C VAL A 410 -10.24 9.13 16.94
N PRO A 411 -9.90 10.23 16.24
CA PRO A 411 -10.01 11.59 16.75
C PRO A 411 -11.45 12.02 17.03
N GLU A 412 -11.65 12.80 18.09
CA GLU A 412 -12.98 13.35 18.45
C GLU A 412 -13.51 14.35 17.43
N ASN A 413 -12.61 15.02 16.70
CA ASN A 413 -12.92 16.01 15.68
C ASN A 413 -12.99 15.41 14.26
N LEU A 414 -13.14 14.09 14.13
CA LEU A 414 -13.25 13.44 12.83
C LEU A 414 -14.60 13.72 12.17
N GLU A 415 -14.56 14.32 10.98
CA GLU A 415 -15.71 14.64 10.14
C GLU A 415 -15.93 13.51 9.15
N ILE A 416 -17.10 12.84 9.25
CA ILE A 416 -17.49 11.77 8.32
C ILE A 416 -18.22 12.39 7.12
N ILE A 417 -17.65 12.18 5.94
CA ILE A 417 -18.17 12.71 4.67
C ILE A 417 -19.07 11.67 4.00
N GLY A 418 -18.63 10.41 3.95
CA GLY A 418 -19.38 9.33 3.30
C GLY A 418 -19.05 7.95 3.86
N LEU A 419 -19.98 7.01 3.67
CA LEU A 419 -19.92 5.66 4.28
C LEU A 419 -20.22 4.55 3.26
N VAL A 420 -19.56 3.41 3.40
CA VAL A 420 -19.89 2.14 2.71
C VAL A 420 -19.74 0.97 3.66
N PRO A 421 -20.74 0.08 3.79
CA PRO A 421 -20.56 -1.15 4.58
C PRO A 421 -19.43 -2.04 4.05
N CYS A 422 -18.55 -2.48 4.95
CA CYS A 422 -17.45 -3.40 4.69
C CYS A 422 -17.48 -4.54 5.71
N ALA A 423 -16.70 -5.59 5.48
CA ALA A 423 -16.66 -6.72 6.39
C ALA A 423 -15.33 -7.48 6.34
N PHE A 424 -14.96 -8.09 7.46
CA PHE A 424 -13.92 -9.13 7.51
C PHE A 424 -14.46 -10.51 7.10
N GLY A 425 -15.75 -10.61 6.78
CA GLY A 425 -16.40 -11.84 6.37
C GLY A 425 -17.86 -11.87 6.82
N GLU A 426 -18.48 -13.03 6.66
CA GLU A 426 -19.82 -13.30 7.18
C GLU A 426 -19.72 -14.18 8.43
N GLU A 427 -20.76 -14.13 9.26
CA GLU A 427 -20.90 -15.04 10.40
C GLU A 427 -20.80 -16.51 9.94
N ALA A 428 -20.02 -17.30 10.68
CA ALA A 428 -19.84 -18.72 10.38
C ALA A 428 -21.19 -19.46 10.32
N GLY A 429 -21.29 -20.44 9.41
CA GLY A 429 -22.51 -21.26 9.24
C GLY A 429 -23.61 -20.63 8.37
N ARG A 430 -23.42 -19.43 7.82
CA ARG A 430 -24.38 -18.78 6.89
C ARG A 430 -24.25 -19.18 5.40
N GLY A 431 -23.78 -20.40 5.14
CA GLY A 431 -23.98 -21.09 3.85
C GLY A 431 -22.80 -21.17 2.89
N TYR A 432 -21.80 -20.28 3.00
CA TYR A 432 -20.60 -20.35 2.16
C TYR A 432 -19.34 -20.30 3.01
N ALA A 433 -18.31 -21.04 2.59
CA ALA A 433 -16.98 -20.93 3.19
C ALA A 433 -16.40 -19.54 2.87
N PRO A 434 -15.63 -18.94 3.80
CA PRO A 434 -14.92 -17.71 3.52
C PRO A 434 -13.89 -17.93 2.39
N VAL A 435 -13.87 -17.01 1.43
CA VAL A 435 -12.89 -16.96 0.33
C VAL A 435 -12.13 -15.64 0.47
N ILE A 436 -11.39 -15.51 1.56
CA ILE A 436 -10.61 -14.34 1.95
C ILE A 436 -9.42 -14.82 2.80
N PRO A 437 -8.31 -14.06 2.89
CA PRO A 437 -7.29 -14.35 3.87
C PRO A 437 -7.92 -14.39 5.28
N PRO A 438 -7.69 -15.44 6.08
CA PRO A 438 -8.13 -15.48 7.45
C PRO A 438 -7.30 -14.50 8.27
N GLU A 439 -7.83 -13.30 8.45
CA GLU A 439 -7.34 -12.39 9.48
C GLU A 439 -7.43 -13.07 10.85
N LYS A 440 -6.46 -12.81 11.73
CA LYS A 440 -6.47 -13.32 13.10
C LYS A 440 -7.46 -12.50 13.93
N LEU A 441 -8.76 -12.74 13.74
CA LEU A 441 -9.85 -12.00 14.41
C LEU A 441 -9.75 -12.05 15.93
N ASP A 442 -9.24 -13.15 16.48
CA ASP A 442 -8.91 -13.31 17.90
C ASP A 442 -7.86 -12.29 18.36
N VAL A 443 -6.78 -12.12 17.58
CA VAL A 443 -5.73 -11.13 17.86
C VAL A 443 -6.28 -9.72 17.75
N ILE A 444 -7.03 -9.40 16.69
CA ILE A 444 -7.63 -8.07 16.49
C ILE A 444 -8.62 -7.75 17.62
N ALA A 445 -9.51 -8.69 17.96
CA ALA A 445 -10.48 -8.51 19.05
C ALA A 445 -9.78 -8.26 20.39
N LYS A 446 -8.72 -9.02 20.68
CA LYS A 446 -7.93 -8.84 21.90
C LYS A 446 -7.24 -7.48 21.95
N VAL A 447 -6.71 -7.00 20.83
CA VAL A 447 -6.09 -5.68 20.72
C VAL A 447 -7.12 -4.55 20.91
N VAL A 448 -8.29 -4.67 20.29
CA VAL A 448 -9.32 -3.60 20.25
C VAL A 448 -10.20 -3.57 21.50
N TYR A 449 -10.61 -4.73 22.01
CA TYR A 449 -11.58 -4.86 23.10
C TYR A 449 -10.99 -5.45 24.39
N GLY A 450 -9.75 -5.95 24.37
CA GLY A 450 -9.08 -6.53 25.54
C GLY A 450 -9.34 -8.04 25.75
N ASP A 451 -10.18 -8.66 24.91
CA ASP A 451 -10.48 -10.10 24.95
C ASP A 451 -10.73 -10.65 23.54
N ASP A 452 -10.60 -11.97 23.37
CA ASP A 452 -10.80 -12.70 22.12
C ASP A 452 -12.12 -13.49 22.10
N THR A 453 -13.09 -13.11 22.94
CA THR A 453 -14.36 -13.85 23.03
C THR A 453 -15.09 -13.84 21.68
N PRO A 454 -15.94 -14.85 21.39
CA PRO A 454 -16.75 -14.85 20.17
C PRO A 454 -17.59 -13.59 19.98
N GLU A 455 -18.03 -12.94 21.06
CA GLU A 455 -18.76 -11.67 21.00
C GLU A 455 -17.86 -10.53 20.51
N SER A 456 -16.65 -10.42 21.06
CA SER A 456 -15.67 -9.41 20.64
C SER A 456 -15.19 -9.63 19.20
N GLN A 457 -14.97 -10.87 18.79
CA GLN A 457 -14.68 -11.20 17.39
C GLN A 457 -15.85 -10.85 16.47
N ALA A 458 -17.10 -11.12 16.88
CA ALA A 458 -18.28 -10.75 16.10
C ALA A 458 -18.44 -9.24 15.91
N LYS A 459 -17.99 -8.43 16.87
CA LYS A 459 -17.95 -6.96 16.72
C LYS A 459 -17.01 -6.53 15.60
N ILE A 460 -15.87 -7.21 15.40
CA ILE A 460 -14.90 -6.88 14.33
C ILE A 460 -15.45 -7.21 12.93
N LEU A 461 -16.25 -8.27 12.79
CA LEU A 461 -16.69 -8.77 11.47
C LEU A 461 -17.33 -7.72 10.55
N LYS A 462 -18.06 -6.76 11.11
CA LYS A 462 -18.84 -5.76 10.36
C LYS A 462 -18.25 -4.38 10.59
N GLY A 463 -17.89 -3.72 9.49
CA GLY A 463 -17.26 -2.41 9.46
C GLY A 463 -17.84 -1.51 8.39
N HIS A 464 -17.22 -0.36 8.19
CA HIS A 464 -17.54 0.57 7.11
C HIS A 464 -16.25 1.17 6.57
N ALA A 465 -16.09 1.23 5.25
CA ALA A 465 -15.18 2.20 4.66
C ALA A 465 -15.74 3.60 4.92
N ILE A 466 -14.87 4.53 5.32
CA ILE A 466 -15.26 5.90 5.62
C ILE A 466 -14.41 6.88 4.81
N LEU A 467 -15.08 7.82 4.14
CA LEU A 467 -14.46 9.01 3.61
C LEU A 467 -14.51 10.08 4.69
N ALA A 468 -13.36 10.59 5.15
CA ALA A 468 -13.30 11.50 6.29
C ALA A 468 -12.19 12.55 6.19
N SER A 469 -12.31 13.59 7.01
CA SER A 469 -11.21 14.51 7.29
C SER A 469 -11.18 14.91 8.77
N PHE A 470 -10.02 15.36 9.25
CA PHE A 470 -9.89 15.91 10.60
C PHE A 470 -8.63 16.78 10.73
N LYS A 471 -8.61 17.62 11.75
CA LYS A 471 -7.43 18.44 12.11
C LYS A 471 -6.52 17.70 13.09
N ARG A 472 -5.21 17.77 12.86
CA ARG A 472 -4.19 17.23 13.75
C ARG A 472 -3.04 18.23 13.90
N GLY A 473 -2.72 18.61 15.13
CA GLY A 473 -1.80 19.73 15.39
C GLY A 473 -2.23 20.97 14.59
N GLU A 474 -1.27 21.58 13.88
CA GLU A 474 -1.56 22.70 12.97
C GLU A 474 -1.99 22.25 11.56
N GLY A 475 -1.89 20.95 11.27
CA GLY A 475 -2.17 20.36 9.96
C GLY A 475 -3.56 19.76 9.83
N GLU A 476 -3.74 18.98 8.78
CA GLU A 476 -5.01 18.36 8.43
C GLU A 476 -4.82 17.06 7.65
N VAL A 477 -5.70 16.11 7.91
CA VAL A 477 -5.68 14.79 7.29
C VAL A 477 -6.98 14.61 6.51
N PHE A 478 -6.87 14.18 5.27
CA PHE A 478 -7.97 13.67 4.46
C PHE A 478 -7.73 12.19 4.20
N ASN A 479 -8.71 11.34 4.48
CA ASN A 479 -8.60 9.90 4.29
C ASN A 479 -9.78 9.38 3.46
N ALA A 480 -9.45 8.76 2.32
CA ALA A 480 -10.40 8.16 1.39
C ALA A 480 -10.94 6.81 1.87
N GLY A 481 -10.25 6.16 2.82
CA GLY A 481 -10.69 4.92 3.44
C GLY A 481 -10.73 3.71 2.51
N THR A 482 -9.98 3.70 1.41
CA THR A 482 -10.00 2.62 0.41
C THR A 482 -8.75 2.57 -0.45
N THR A 483 -8.34 1.36 -0.85
CA THR A 483 -7.23 1.20 -1.81
C THR A 483 -7.58 1.68 -3.21
N GLU A 484 -8.86 1.69 -3.61
CA GLU A 484 -9.22 1.86 -5.02
C GLU A 484 -9.38 3.32 -5.49
N TRP A 485 -9.09 4.33 -4.66
CA TRP A 485 -9.33 5.74 -5.01
C TRP A 485 -8.72 6.13 -6.37
N ALA A 486 -7.48 5.70 -6.63
CA ALA A 486 -6.76 5.96 -7.87
C ALA A 486 -7.42 5.35 -9.12
N HIS A 487 -8.19 4.27 -8.98
CA HIS A 487 -8.93 3.68 -10.11
C HIS A 487 -10.12 4.54 -10.52
N GLY A 488 -10.73 5.28 -9.60
CA GLY A 488 -11.73 6.29 -9.92
C GLY A 488 -11.16 7.42 -10.77
N LEU A 489 -9.96 7.89 -10.42
CA LEU A 489 -9.23 8.88 -11.20
C LEU A 489 -8.86 8.37 -12.60
N ALA A 490 -8.33 7.14 -12.69
CA ALA A 490 -7.98 6.51 -13.97
C ALA A 490 -9.20 6.27 -14.87
N ALA A 491 -10.38 6.06 -14.29
CA ALA A 491 -11.63 5.94 -15.03
C ALA A 491 -12.21 7.30 -15.48
N GLY A 492 -11.59 8.41 -15.10
CA GLY A 492 -12.04 9.75 -15.45
C GLY A 492 -13.31 10.19 -14.72
N ASP A 493 -13.57 9.65 -13.52
CA ASP A 493 -14.73 10.03 -12.72
C ASP A 493 -14.62 11.52 -12.30
N PRO A 494 -15.59 12.37 -12.68
CA PRO A 494 -15.49 13.82 -12.46
C PRO A 494 -15.61 14.20 -10.98
N TYR A 495 -16.35 13.41 -10.17
CA TYR A 495 -16.55 13.67 -8.75
C TYR A 495 -15.26 13.37 -7.99
N ILE A 496 -14.66 12.21 -8.25
CA ILE A 496 -13.40 11.79 -7.61
C ILE A 496 -12.27 12.75 -8.00
N ALA A 497 -12.21 13.15 -9.26
CA ALA A 497 -11.25 14.14 -9.73
C ALA A 497 -11.49 15.52 -9.07
N ARG A 498 -12.73 15.98 -8.90
CA ARG A 498 -13.02 17.25 -8.20
C ARG A 498 -12.58 17.19 -6.73
N ILE A 499 -12.95 16.13 -6.02
CA ILE A 499 -12.58 15.95 -4.60
C ILE A 499 -11.06 15.94 -4.45
N THR A 500 -10.37 15.18 -5.30
CA THR A 500 -8.90 15.11 -5.26
C THR A 500 -8.25 16.48 -5.51
N ARG A 501 -8.76 17.26 -6.48
CA ARG A 501 -8.28 18.64 -6.72
C ARG A 501 -8.51 19.54 -5.50
N ASN A 502 -9.68 19.43 -4.85
CA ASN A 502 -9.99 20.22 -3.65
C ASN A 502 -9.03 19.89 -2.49
N VAL A 503 -8.71 18.60 -2.29
CA VAL A 503 -7.74 18.13 -1.28
C VAL A 503 -6.35 18.69 -1.58
N LEU A 504 -5.86 18.52 -2.80
CA LEU A 504 -4.53 19.02 -3.21
C LEU A 504 -4.43 20.55 -3.04
N THR A 505 -5.43 21.28 -3.52
CA THR A 505 -5.52 22.76 -3.39
C THR A 505 -5.46 23.17 -1.92
N ARG A 506 -6.26 22.52 -1.07
CA ARG A 506 -6.30 22.82 0.37
C ARG A 506 -4.97 22.55 1.07
N PHE A 507 -4.23 21.54 0.60
CA PHE A 507 -2.90 21.20 1.10
C PHE A 507 -1.78 21.93 0.36
N GLY A 508 -2.10 23.02 -0.36
CA GLY A 508 -1.13 23.94 -0.95
C GLY A 508 -0.44 23.42 -2.20
N VAL A 509 -1.04 22.45 -2.88
CA VAL A 509 -0.56 21.83 -4.13
C VAL A 509 -1.44 22.32 -5.28
N GLU A 510 -0.83 23.09 -6.18
CA GLU A 510 -1.49 23.66 -7.35
C GLU A 510 -0.89 23.05 -8.62
N PRO A 511 -1.67 22.89 -9.70
CA PRO A 511 -1.11 22.49 -10.98
C PRO A 511 -0.20 23.59 -11.54
N GLU A 512 0.85 23.20 -12.24
CA GLU A 512 1.68 24.15 -12.97
C GLU A 512 0.83 24.88 -14.02
N LYS A 513 0.93 26.20 -14.06
CA LYS A 513 0.23 27.00 -15.07
C LYS A 513 0.77 26.60 -16.45
N THR A 514 -0.06 25.94 -17.25
CA THR A 514 0.20 25.78 -18.68
C THR A 514 0.29 27.18 -19.29
N SER A 515 1.47 27.52 -19.81
CA SER A 515 1.78 28.82 -20.42
C SER A 515 1.30 28.91 -21.86
#